data_AF-A0A8I6XRG0-F1
#
_entry.id   AF-A0A8I6XRG0-F1
#
_cell.length_a   1.000
_cell.length_b   1.000
_cell.length_c   1.000
_cell.angle_alpha   90.00
_cell.angle_beta   90.00
_cell.angle_gamma   90.00
#
_symmetry.space_group_name_H-M   'P 1'
#
loop_
_entity.id
_entity.type
_entity.pdbx_description
1 polymer ?
#
loop_
_entity_poly.entity_id
_entity_poly.type
_entity_poly.pdbx_seq_one_letter_code
_entity_poly.pdbx_strand_id
1 'polypeptide(L)'
;MSERMQVTYSRRAVSKNSEIKKDEQTVIEKEDDTESTLEIERIRGDPSMLQSMTVKELKELTRRMGVAARGNKKDLVSALLESLGEEVIGKDGTSTIEQIDPSEVPSKRKGAASVVVEQKVETSEVISATPNKRSRTKQKSVKGSTPKENAVTTVKINKTSHQKETIVVNGAVEKAGLGDGAEPWTVLVHKKPQPEWIPYNPKVMRPAPLSKDTRALKILSWNVNGLRALVKSRGFSIHELAQREDFDVLCLQETKMQEKDVEVIKESLLEGYTNSFWTCSVSKLGYSGTAIISRVKPLSIKYGLGVPDHDTEGRIVTVEFDDFYLLTAYVPNSGDGLKRLTYRVTEWDPCLGNYMKELEKSKPVILTGDLNCAHQEIDIHDPAGNSRSAGFTKEERKSFETNFLSKGFVDTFRKQHPDVVGYSYWGYRHNCRKTNRGWRLDYFLVSESIAERIHDSYILPDVSASDHSPLGLILKL
;
A
#
# COMPACT_ATOMS: atom_id res chain seq x y z
N MET A 1 -27.99 -50.83 -53.48
CA MET A 1 -27.75 -51.68 -52.30
C MET A 1 -27.31 -50.76 -51.16
N SER A 2 -27.81 -50.98 -49.93
CA SER A 2 -27.53 -50.17 -48.71
C SER A 2 -27.92 -48.67 -48.83
N GLU A 3 -28.95 -48.13 -48.16
CA GLU A 3 -29.14 -47.90 -46.69
C GLU A 3 -28.20 -46.79 -46.16
N ARG A 4 -28.70 -45.69 -45.56
CA ARG A 4 -29.47 -45.53 -44.30
C ARG A 4 -28.64 -46.00 -43.08
N MET A 5 -28.66 -45.32 -41.93
CA MET A 5 -29.65 -44.38 -41.37
C MET A 5 -29.01 -43.36 -40.40
N GLN A 6 -29.67 -42.21 -40.16
CA GLN A 6 -29.35 -41.34 -39.02
C GLN A 6 -29.94 -41.91 -37.72
N VAL A 7 -29.27 -41.74 -36.58
CA VAL A 7 -29.82 -42.00 -35.24
C VAL A 7 -29.42 -40.87 -34.27
N THR A 8 -30.40 -40.37 -33.51
CA THR A 8 -30.23 -39.36 -32.46
C THR A 8 -29.96 -40.01 -31.10
N TYR A 9 -29.25 -39.32 -30.21
CA TYR A 9 -29.08 -39.75 -28.81
C TYR A 9 -29.87 -38.88 -27.83
N SER A 10 -30.50 -39.54 -26.86
CA SER A 10 -31.47 -38.94 -25.93
C SER A 10 -30.88 -38.65 -24.55
N ARG A 11 -31.32 -37.56 -23.92
CA ARG A 11 -31.01 -37.23 -22.52
C ARG A 11 -31.97 -37.97 -21.59
N ARG A 12 -31.47 -38.88 -20.74
CA ARG A 12 -32.21 -39.36 -19.55
C ARG A 12 -31.90 -38.49 -18.34
N ALA A 13 -32.92 -37.85 -17.79
CA ALA A 13 -32.90 -37.33 -16.43
C ALA A 13 -33.15 -38.48 -15.43
N VAL A 14 -32.56 -38.41 -14.25
CA VAL A 14 -32.84 -39.33 -13.13
C VAL A 14 -33.23 -38.49 -11.92
N SER A 15 -34.51 -38.50 -11.57
CA SER A 15 -34.97 -37.97 -10.28
C SER A 15 -34.76 -39.00 -9.18
N LYS A 16 -34.39 -38.54 -7.98
CA LYS A 16 -34.50 -39.29 -6.74
C LYS A 16 -35.27 -38.44 -5.73
N ASN A 17 -36.52 -38.82 -5.45
CA ASN A 17 -37.19 -38.38 -4.25
C ASN A 17 -36.57 -39.09 -3.04
N SER A 18 -36.42 -38.36 -1.93
CA SER A 18 -36.14 -38.90 -0.60
C SER A 18 -37.06 -38.20 0.39
N GLU A 19 -37.62 -38.95 1.33
CA GLU A 19 -38.75 -38.53 2.15
C GLU A 19 -38.35 -37.51 3.22
N ILE A 20 -39.19 -36.50 3.45
CA ILE A 20 -39.03 -35.56 4.56
C ILE A 20 -39.79 -36.09 5.77
N LYS A 21 -39.06 -36.47 6.83
CA LYS A 21 -39.65 -36.66 8.15
C LYS A 21 -40.02 -35.30 8.76
N LYS A 22 -41.16 -35.26 9.46
CA LYS A 22 -41.43 -34.22 10.46
C LYS A 22 -40.77 -34.65 11.76
N ASP A 23 -40.05 -33.75 12.42
CA ASP A 23 -39.69 -33.86 13.83
C ASP A 23 -39.85 -32.49 14.52
N GLU A 24 -39.85 -32.53 15.84
CA GLU A 24 -40.52 -31.62 16.78
C GLU A 24 -40.06 -30.15 16.78
N GLN A 25 -41.03 -29.24 16.94
CA GLN A 25 -40.80 -27.80 17.13
C GLN A 25 -40.65 -27.48 18.62
N THR A 26 -39.42 -27.19 19.06
CA THR A 26 -39.10 -26.86 20.47
C THR A 26 -39.30 -25.37 20.77
N VAL A 27 -39.77 -25.05 21.98
CA VAL A 27 -40.13 -23.69 22.41
C VAL A 27 -39.09 -23.16 23.40
N ILE A 28 -38.05 -22.46 22.91
CA ILE A 28 -36.99 -21.86 23.74
C ILE A 28 -36.48 -20.51 23.14
N GLU A 29 -37.37 -19.52 22.95
CA GLU A 29 -37.01 -18.19 22.39
C GLU A 29 -37.78 -17.02 23.07
N LYS A 30 -38.06 -17.08 24.38
CA LYS A 30 -38.89 -16.04 25.05
C LYS A 30 -38.45 -15.51 26.43
N GLU A 31 -37.32 -15.93 26.97
CA GLU A 31 -36.84 -15.45 28.29
C GLU A 31 -35.65 -14.47 28.17
N ASP A 32 -34.79 -14.61 27.15
CA ASP A 32 -33.54 -13.83 26.97
C ASP A 32 -33.79 -12.36 26.54
N ASP A 33 -34.83 -12.11 25.74
CA ASP A 33 -35.26 -10.75 25.34
C ASP A 33 -35.76 -9.91 26.53
N THR A 34 -36.35 -10.55 27.55
CA THR A 34 -36.85 -9.83 28.74
C THR A 34 -35.77 -9.46 29.74
N GLU A 35 -34.70 -10.25 29.88
CA GLU A 35 -33.59 -9.88 30.77
C GLU A 35 -32.70 -8.80 30.13
N SER A 36 -32.44 -8.91 28.83
CA SER A 36 -31.61 -7.95 28.09
C SER A 36 -32.24 -6.56 27.94
N THR A 37 -33.57 -6.46 27.83
CA THR A 37 -34.27 -5.16 27.85
C THR A 37 -34.22 -4.49 29.22
N LEU A 38 -34.42 -5.24 30.31
CA LEU A 38 -34.29 -4.73 31.68
C LEU A 38 -32.86 -4.27 32.03
N GLU A 39 -31.83 -4.93 31.47
CA GLU A 39 -30.44 -4.49 31.61
C GLU A 39 -30.21 -3.11 30.97
N ILE A 40 -30.73 -2.89 29.75
CA ILE A 40 -30.61 -1.62 29.03
C ILE A 40 -31.39 -0.49 29.74
N GLU A 41 -32.57 -0.77 30.29
CA GLU A 41 -33.31 0.25 31.06
C GLU A 41 -32.60 0.65 32.36
N ARG A 42 -31.96 -0.30 33.07
CA ARG A 42 -31.13 0.03 34.24
C ARG A 42 -29.95 0.92 33.87
N ILE A 43 -29.26 0.63 32.77
CA ILE A 43 -28.11 1.43 32.29
C ILE A 43 -28.56 2.82 31.80
N ARG A 44 -29.78 2.97 31.29
CA ARG A 44 -30.39 4.29 31.02
C ARG A 44 -30.74 5.06 32.31
N GLY A 45 -31.04 4.35 33.40
CA GLY A 45 -31.31 4.95 34.71
C GLY A 45 -30.06 5.34 35.51
N ASP A 46 -28.93 4.65 35.31
CA ASP A 46 -27.61 5.02 35.82
C ASP A 46 -26.51 4.79 34.77
N PRO A 47 -26.23 5.79 33.90
CA PRO A 47 -25.17 5.70 32.90
C PRO A 47 -23.76 5.58 33.49
N SER A 48 -23.56 5.85 34.79
CA SER A 48 -22.25 5.71 35.45
C SER A 48 -21.80 4.24 35.53
N MET A 49 -22.76 3.29 35.53
CA MET A 49 -22.49 1.86 35.50
C MET A 49 -21.52 1.45 34.37
N LEU A 50 -21.61 2.11 33.20
CA LEU A 50 -20.72 1.88 32.05
C LEU A 50 -19.23 2.04 32.39
N GLN A 51 -18.89 2.91 33.35
CA GLN A 51 -17.50 3.12 33.77
C GLN A 51 -16.96 1.94 34.59
N SER A 52 -17.82 1.13 35.22
CA SER A 52 -17.41 -0.07 35.97
C SER A 52 -17.15 -1.27 35.04
N MET A 53 -17.99 -1.49 34.03
CA MET A 53 -18.01 -2.66 33.14
C MET A 53 -16.66 -2.98 32.47
N THR A 54 -16.40 -4.25 32.19
CA THR A 54 -15.20 -4.69 31.45
C THR A 54 -15.31 -4.40 29.96
N VAL A 55 -14.18 -4.42 29.26
CA VAL A 55 -14.10 -4.27 27.79
C VAL A 55 -14.85 -5.39 27.04
N LYS A 56 -15.13 -6.54 27.68
CA LYS A 56 -15.92 -7.62 27.08
C LYS A 56 -17.41 -7.28 27.13
N GLU A 57 -17.92 -6.91 28.31
CA GLU A 57 -19.34 -6.56 28.49
C GLU A 57 -19.72 -5.30 27.71
N LEU A 58 -18.85 -4.29 27.69
CA LEU A 58 -19.07 -3.08 26.87
C LEU A 58 -19.18 -3.40 25.37
N LYS A 59 -18.40 -4.35 24.85
CA LYS A 59 -18.50 -4.79 23.45
C LYS A 59 -19.80 -5.54 23.17
N GLU A 60 -20.23 -6.39 24.11
CA GLU A 60 -21.51 -7.09 24.03
C GLU A 60 -22.68 -6.09 24.02
N LEU A 61 -22.66 -5.11 24.93
CA LEU A 61 -23.68 -4.06 25.01
C LEU A 61 -23.71 -3.19 23.74
N THR A 62 -22.56 -2.77 23.20
CA THR A 62 -22.53 -2.04 21.91
C THR A 62 -23.16 -2.85 20.78
N ARG A 63 -22.97 -4.18 20.76
CA ARG A 63 -23.62 -5.06 19.77
C ARG A 63 -25.13 -5.16 19.99
N ARG A 64 -25.58 -5.36 21.23
CA ARG A 64 -27.01 -5.43 21.61
C ARG A 64 -27.75 -4.13 21.27
N MET A 65 -27.13 -2.97 21.52
CA MET A 65 -27.70 -1.65 21.22
C MET A 65 -27.49 -1.19 19.76
N GLY A 66 -26.86 -2.00 18.89
CA GLY A 66 -26.59 -1.62 17.49
C GLY A 66 -25.52 -0.53 17.30
N VAL A 67 -24.81 -0.13 18.35
CA VAL A 67 -23.82 0.96 18.35
C VAL A 67 -22.52 0.50 17.68
N ALA A 68 -22.12 1.17 16.61
CA ALA A 68 -20.98 0.78 15.77
C ALA A 68 -19.58 1.13 16.37
N ALA A 69 -19.38 0.94 17.67
CA ALA A 69 -18.17 1.32 18.38
C ALA A 69 -17.04 0.28 18.28
N ARG A 70 -15.78 0.74 18.16
CA ARG A 70 -14.57 -0.09 18.22
C ARG A 70 -13.41 0.70 18.83
N GLY A 71 -12.74 0.11 19.82
CA GLY A 71 -11.56 0.75 20.42
C GLY A 71 -11.17 0.16 21.78
N ASN A 72 -10.59 1.02 22.62
CA ASN A 72 -10.28 0.77 24.03
C ASN A 72 -11.52 1.00 24.92
N LYS A 73 -11.38 0.85 26.25
CA LYS A 73 -12.53 1.02 27.19
C LYS A 73 -13.22 2.38 27.06
N LYS A 74 -12.45 3.47 26.91
CA LYS A 74 -13.01 4.83 26.82
C LYS A 74 -13.88 4.99 25.57
N ASP A 75 -13.37 4.56 24.42
CA ASP A 75 -14.04 4.70 23.11
C ASP A 75 -15.40 3.98 23.10
N LEU A 76 -15.49 2.82 23.77
CA LEU A 76 -16.74 2.06 23.92
C LEU A 76 -17.73 2.73 24.88
N VAL A 77 -17.26 3.25 26.02
CA VAL A 77 -18.11 3.96 26.99
C VAL A 77 -18.65 5.26 26.39
N SER A 78 -17.82 6.04 25.69
CA SER A 78 -18.23 7.29 25.05
C SER A 78 -19.33 7.07 24.01
N ALA A 79 -19.18 6.08 23.13
CA ALA A 79 -20.19 5.78 22.11
C ALA A 79 -21.51 5.22 22.70
N LEU A 80 -21.46 4.54 23.86
CA LEU A 80 -22.66 4.10 24.58
C LEU A 80 -23.39 5.27 25.26
N LEU A 81 -22.66 6.21 25.87
CA LEU A 81 -23.24 7.44 26.44
C LEU A 81 -23.87 8.33 25.36
N GLU A 82 -23.17 8.52 24.24
CA GLU A 82 -23.66 9.23 23.05
C GLU A 82 -24.95 8.58 22.50
N SER A 83 -25.01 7.24 22.47
CA SER A 83 -26.22 6.50 22.09
C SER A 83 -27.35 6.50 23.14
N LEU A 84 -27.09 6.93 24.38
CA LEU A 84 -28.10 7.07 25.44
C LEU A 84 -28.63 8.51 25.57
N GLY A 85 -27.97 9.48 24.92
CA GLY A 85 -28.45 10.86 24.80
C GLY A 85 -27.97 11.82 25.90
N GLU A 86 -26.94 11.46 26.67
CA GLU A 86 -26.32 12.38 27.64
C GLU A 86 -25.10 13.08 27.05
N GLU A 87 -25.14 14.42 26.99
CA GLU A 87 -23.95 15.23 26.74
C GLU A 87 -23.01 15.19 27.96
N VAL A 88 -21.70 15.04 27.73
CA VAL A 88 -20.71 15.11 28.80
C VAL A 88 -20.60 16.55 29.30
N ILE A 89 -21.18 16.81 30.48
CA ILE A 89 -21.13 18.11 31.15
C ILE A 89 -19.67 18.48 31.47
N GLY A 90 -19.07 19.28 30.59
CA GLY A 90 -17.85 20.03 30.87
C GLY A 90 -18.12 21.13 31.89
N LYS A 91 -17.21 21.33 32.86
CA LYS A 91 -17.34 22.37 33.88
C LYS A 91 -16.85 23.74 33.39
N ASP A 92 -17.50 24.76 33.97
CA ASP A 92 -17.08 26.16 34.12
C ASP A 92 -17.00 27.02 32.83
N GLY A 93 -17.58 28.24 32.87
CA GLY A 93 -17.29 29.31 31.89
C GLY A 93 -18.49 30.03 31.24
N THR A 94 -19.48 30.51 32.00
CA THR A 94 -20.61 31.29 31.46
C THR A 94 -20.19 32.65 30.85
N SER A 95 -20.58 32.95 29.60
CA SER A 95 -21.40 34.15 29.27
C SER A 95 -21.64 34.38 27.75
N THR A 96 -22.93 34.60 27.42
CA THR A 96 -23.53 35.45 26.37
C THR A 96 -22.92 35.58 24.96
N ILE A 97 -23.83 35.42 23.98
CA ILE A 97 -23.71 35.82 22.57
C ILE A 97 -23.65 37.35 22.44
N GLU A 98 -22.82 37.86 21.53
CA GLU A 98 -23.15 39.06 20.74
C GLU A 98 -22.54 38.95 19.33
N GLN A 99 -23.21 39.51 18.33
CA GLN A 99 -22.74 39.57 16.94
C GLN A 99 -22.17 40.96 16.63
N ILE A 100 -21.13 41.03 15.80
CA ILE A 100 -20.82 42.19 14.93
C ILE A 100 -19.89 41.71 13.80
N ASP A 101 -20.06 42.26 12.61
CA ASP A 101 -19.25 42.01 11.39
C ASP A 101 -18.41 43.28 11.06
N PRO A 102 -17.75 43.45 9.91
CA PRO A 102 -16.30 43.41 9.80
C PRO A 102 -15.60 44.78 9.71
N SER A 103 -14.26 44.74 9.56
CA SER A 103 -13.29 45.86 9.43
C SER A 103 -12.90 46.53 10.78
N GLU A 104 -11.63 46.76 11.11
CA GLU A 104 -10.63 47.60 10.42
C GLU A 104 -9.17 47.09 10.53
N VAL A 105 -8.24 47.73 9.81
CA VAL A 105 -6.78 47.54 9.94
C VAL A 105 -6.10 48.86 10.34
N PRO A 106 -5.37 48.87 11.47
CA PRO A 106 -4.28 49.82 11.68
C PRO A 106 -2.93 49.13 11.95
N SER A 107 -1.98 49.39 11.06
CA SER A 107 -0.56 49.05 11.26
C SER A 107 0.11 49.88 12.37
N LYS A 108 1.11 49.31 13.08
CA LYS A 108 2.50 49.86 13.16
C LYS A 108 3.46 49.11 14.10
N ARG A 109 4.60 48.70 13.52
CA ARG A 109 6.02 48.84 13.94
C ARG A 109 6.45 48.65 15.43
N LYS A 110 7.62 47.98 15.52
CA LYS A 110 8.63 47.84 16.62
C LYS A 110 8.54 46.49 17.35
N GLY A 111 9.65 45.85 17.76
CA GLY A 111 11.06 46.08 17.39
C GLY A 111 12.06 45.95 18.56
N ALA A 112 13.07 45.10 18.36
CA ALA A 112 14.27 44.90 19.20
C ALA A 112 14.09 44.12 20.53
N ALA A 113 15.26 43.83 21.14
CA ALA A 113 15.51 43.23 22.46
C ALA A 113 15.18 41.74 22.64
N SER A 114 16.17 40.90 22.29
CA SER A 114 16.44 39.65 23.00
C SER A 114 16.76 39.91 24.48
N VAL A 115 16.34 39.01 25.36
CA VAL A 115 16.78 38.96 26.77
C VAL A 115 17.28 37.55 27.05
N VAL A 116 18.54 37.44 27.48
CA VAL A 116 19.12 36.20 28.00
C VAL A 116 18.79 36.11 29.48
N VAL A 117 18.30 34.95 29.92
CA VAL A 117 18.23 34.59 31.34
C VAL A 117 19.05 33.33 31.52
N GLU A 118 20.28 33.47 32.03
CA GLU A 118 21.04 32.33 32.51
C GLU A 118 20.43 31.82 33.81
N GLN A 119 20.24 30.51 33.94
CA GLN A 119 19.99 29.89 35.22
C GLN A 119 20.92 28.69 35.41
N LYS A 120 21.99 28.90 36.17
CA LYS A 120 22.89 27.82 36.62
C LYS A 120 22.11 26.83 37.48
N VAL A 121 22.21 25.55 37.15
CA VAL A 121 21.91 24.44 38.07
C VAL A 121 23.09 23.47 37.99
N GLU A 122 23.75 23.25 39.12
CA GLU A 122 24.77 22.21 39.26
C GLU A 122 24.09 20.89 39.63
N THR A 123 24.43 19.79 38.94
CA THR A 123 24.00 18.43 39.32
C THR A 123 25.20 17.51 39.42
N SER A 124 25.59 17.19 40.66
CA SER A 124 26.62 16.20 40.98
C SER A 124 26.10 14.78 40.75
N GLU A 125 26.77 13.98 39.91
CA GLU A 125 26.42 12.58 39.72
C GLU A 125 26.74 11.72 40.96
N VAL A 126 25.77 10.91 41.40
CA VAL A 126 25.97 9.89 42.45
C VAL A 126 25.73 8.52 41.83
N ILE A 127 26.81 7.84 41.44
CA ILE A 127 26.74 6.49 40.86
C ILE A 127 26.85 5.45 41.98
N SER A 128 25.71 4.87 42.37
CA SER A 128 25.66 3.77 43.32
C SER A 128 25.82 2.41 42.63
N ALA A 129 26.92 1.70 42.89
CA ALA A 129 27.17 0.36 42.38
C ALA A 129 26.92 -0.72 43.45
N THR A 130 26.09 -1.73 43.13
CA THR A 130 25.85 -2.89 44.00
C THR A 130 26.77 -4.08 43.66
N PRO A 131 27.29 -4.83 44.66
CA PRO A 131 28.38 -5.77 44.44
C PRO A 131 27.93 -7.20 44.11
N ASN A 132 28.58 -7.82 43.13
CA ASN A 132 28.36 -9.23 42.77
C ASN A 132 29.28 -10.18 43.58
N LYS A 133 28.81 -11.39 43.93
CA LYS A 133 29.53 -12.30 44.85
C LYS A 133 30.38 -13.38 44.17
N ARG A 134 31.49 -13.69 44.83
CA ARG A 134 32.40 -14.87 44.71
C ARG A 134 31.65 -16.22 44.56
N SER A 135 32.20 -17.34 44.06
CA SER A 135 33.41 -17.67 43.27
C SER A 135 33.57 -19.21 43.18
N ARG A 136 34.14 -19.81 42.11
CA ARG A 136 34.98 -21.04 42.24
C ARG A 136 35.79 -21.45 40.98
N THR A 137 37.08 -21.17 41.04
CA THR A 137 38.29 -21.92 40.60
C THR A 137 38.19 -23.13 39.65
N LYS A 138 38.96 -23.10 38.54
CA LYS A 138 39.98 -24.14 38.20
C LYS A 138 41.06 -23.58 37.25
N GLN A 139 42.25 -24.21 37.27
CA GLN A 139 43.44 -23.90 36.44
C GLN A 139 43.25 -24.45 35.01
N LYS A 140 44.02 -24.15 33.94
CA LYS A 140 45.45 -23.80 33.69
C LYS A 140 45.53 -23.21 32.24
N SER A 141 46.58 -22.65 31.60
CA SER A 141 48.05 -22.55 31.74
C SER A 141 48.57 -21.25 31.02
N VAL A 142 49.81 -20.72 31.19
CA VAL A 142 51.09 -20.98 30.42
C VAL A 142 50.95 -20.81 28.88
N LYS A 143 51.68 -19.96 28.12
CA LYS A 143 52.93 -19.14 28.37
C LYS A 143 53.10 -17.94 27.39
N GLY A 144 53.75 -16.86 27.86
CA GLY A 144 54.58 -15.88 27.11
C GLY A 144 53.90 -14.88 26.15
N SER A 145 54.49 -13.74 25.74
CA SER A 145 55.54 -12.83 26.27
C SER A 145 55.95 -11.81 25.17
N THR A 146 55.35 -10.61 25.20
CA THR A 146 55.99 -9.26 25.20
C THR A 146 57.39 -9.01 24.59
N PRO A 147 57.77 -7.74 24.22
CA PRO A 147 57.00 -6.57 23.73
C PRO A 147 57.81 -5.61 22.76
N LYS A 148 57.33 -4.34 22.55
CA LYS A 148 58.09 -3.10 22.17
C LYS A 148 58.71 -3.03 20.74
N GLU A 149 59.07 -1.88 20.12
CA GLU A 149 58.75 -0.42 20.25
C GLU A 149 59.15 0.34 18.94
N ASN A 150 58.69 1.60 18.79
CA ASN A 150 59.32 2.83 18.21
C ASN A 150 60.45 2.76 17.14
N ALA A 151 60.69 3.73 16.21
CA ALA A 151 59.98 4.91 15.65
C ALA A 151 60.90 5.58 14.57
N VAL A 152 60.55 6.78 14.06
CA VAL A 152 61.40 7.77 13.31
C VAL A 152 61.62 7.53 11.78
N THR A 153 62.02 8.51 10.94
CA THR A 153 61.27 9.65 10.33
C THR A 153 61.93 10.10 8.99
N THR A 154 61.15 10.51 7.98
CA THR A 154 61.50 11.31 6.76
C THR A 154 62.70 10.95 5.84
N VAL A 155 62.40 10.81 4.53
CA VAL A 155 63.01 11.61 3.43
C VAL A 155 61.90 11.98 2.43
N LYS A 156 61.99 13.15 1.76
CA LYS A 156 61.08 13.57 0.66
C LYS A 156 61.70 13.31 -0.71
N ILE A 157 60.91 12.86 -1.69
CA ILE A 157 61.15 13.09 -3.13
C ILE A 157 59.82 13.49 -3.79
N ASN A 158 59.82 14.55 -4.59
CA ASN A 158 58.66 15.01 -5.37
C ASN A 158 58.71 14.46 -6.80
N LYS A 159 57.55 14.00 -7.35
CA LYS A 159 57.00 14.52 -8.62
C LYS A 159 55.63 13.92 -9.02
N THR A 160 54.64 14.81 -9.11
CA THR A 160 53.59 14.91 -10.15
C THR A 160 52.90 13.64 -10.70
N SER A 161 51.63 13.47 -10.32
CA SER A 161 50.54 13.09 -11.24
C SER A 161 49.19 13.64 -10.71
N HIS A 162 48.16 13.73 -11.56
CA HIS A 162 46.94 14.49 -11.27
C HIS A 162 46.02 13.81 -10.24
N GLN A 163 45.46 14.58 -9.31
CA GLN A 163 44.36 14.13 -8.45
C GLN A 163 43.03 14.11 -9.23
N LYS A 164 42.39 12.93 -9.29
CA LYS A 164 40.94 12.86 -9.18
C LYS A 164 40.60 12.92 -7.69
N GLU A 165 39.65 13.75 -7.29
CA GLU A 165 39.14 13.74 -5.92
C GLU A 165 38.24 12.51 -5.71
N THR A 166 38.79 11.48 -5.08
CA THR A 166 38.03 10.31 -4.62
C THR A 166 37.69 10.52 -3.14
N ILE A 167 36.46 10.97 -2.86
CA ILE A 167 36.00 11.18 -1.48
C ILE A 167 35.67 9.83 -0.84
N VAL A 168 36.68 9.19 -0.24
CA VAL A 168 36.52 7.94 0.53
C VAL A 168 36.02 8.27 1.93
N VAL A 169 34.70 8.31 2.11
CA VAL A 169 34.08 8.41 3.44
C VAL A 169 34.11 7.05 4.13
N ASN A 170 35.21 6.74 4.82
CA ASN A 170 35.24 5.67 5.82
C ASN A 170 34.50 6.13 7.09
N GLY A 171 33.17 6.16 7.02
CA GLY A 171 32.27 6.42 8.14
C GLY A 171 31.59 5.14 8.63
N ALA A 172 31.34 5.03 9.94
CA ALA A 172 30.62 3.89 10.49
C ALA A 172 29.14 3.89 10.07
N VAL A 173 28.50 2.71 10.07
CA VAL A 173 27.05 2.58 9.85
C VAL A 173 26.30 3.08 11.09
N GLU A 174 26.16 4.40 11.19
CA GLU A 174 25.23 4.99 12.15
C GLU A 174 23.80 4.65 11.74
N LYS A 175 22.98 4.25 12.73
CA LYS A 175 21.53 4.16 12.56
C LYS A 175 20.96 5.57 12.57
N ALA A 176 21.01 6.25 11.43
CA ALA A 176 20.32 7.52 11.25
C ALA A 176 18.81 7.33 11.52
N GLY A 177 18.36 7.81 12.68
CA GLY A 177 16.96 8.14 12.86
C GLY A 177 16.62 9.27 11.90
N LEU A 178 15.46 9.19 11.23
CA LEU A 178 15.03 10.25 10.34
C LEU A 178 14.78 11.51 11.19
N GLY A 179 15.54 12.59 10.92
CA GLY A 179 15.29 13.89 11.50
C GLY A 179 13.98 14.48 10.97
N ASP A 180 13.30 15.28 11.79
CA ASP A 180 12.06 15.95 11.38
C ASP A 180 12.31 16.84 10.15
N GLY A 181 11.65 16.49 9.05
CA GLY A 181 11.82 17.12 7.73
C GLY A 181 12.47 16.25 6.65
N ALA A 182 13.07 15.10 6.99
CA ALA A 182 13.62 14.17 6.01
C ALA A 182 12.51 13.35 5.32
N GLU A 183 12.45 13.39 3.98
CA GLU A 183 11.54 12.57 3.17
C GLU A 183 11.95 11.09 3.23
N PRO A 184 11.15 10.15 3.78
CA PRO A 184 11.63 8.81 4.10
C PRO A 184 12.14 8.01 2.89
N TRP A 185 11.50 8.17 1.72
CA TRP A 185 11.92 7.52 0.47
C TRP A 185 13.33 7.92 0.03
N THR A 186 13.79 9.13 0.38
CA THR A 186 15.13 9.63 0.05
C THR A 186 16.24 9.08 0.96
N VAL A 187 15.90 8.23 1.95
CA VAL A 187 16.86 7.60 2.87
C VAL A 187 17.02 6.12 2.52
N LEU A 188 18.27 5.69 2.29
CA LEU A 188 18.61 4.29 2.01
C LEU A 188 18.56 3.46 3.30
N VAL A 189 17.45 2.76 3.51
CA VAL A 189 17.20 1.92 4.70
C VAL A 189 17.31 0.41 4.45
N HIS A 190 17.66 0.01 3.22
CA HIS A 190 17.72 -1.39 2.79
C HIS A 190 18.64 -2.26 3.69
N LYS A 191 18.25 -3.50 3.97
CA LYS A 191 19.11 -4.46 4.67
C LYS A 191 20.09 -5.16 3.72
N LYS A 192 21.34 -4.69 3.75
CA LYS A 192 22.46 -5.10 2.89
C LYS A 192 22.28 -4.60 1.44
N PRO A 193 22.28 -3.27 1.22
CA PRO A 193 22.34 -2.72 -0.12
C PRO A 193 23.69 -3.09 -0.76
N GLN A 194 23.74 -3.13 -2.08
CA GLN A 194 25.01 -3.14 -2.81
C GLN A 194 25.61 -1.72 -2.84
N PRO A 195 26.93 -1.57 -3.05
CA PRO A 195 27.61 -0.27 -2.97
C PRO A 195 27.11 0.79 -3.96
N GLU A 196 26.55 0.37 -5.09
CA GLU A 196 26.00 1.22 -6.14
C GLU A 196 24.55 1.67 -5.89
N TRP A 197 23.85 1.10 -4.90
CA TRP A 197 22.43 1.35 -4.70
C TRP A 197 22.14 2.68 -4.02
N ILE A 198 21.21 3.45 -4.61
CA ILE A 198 20.79 4.78 -4.11
C ILE A 198 19.29 4.82 -3.82
N PRO A 199 18.82 5.65 -2.87
CA PRO A 199 17.41 5.76 -2.54
C PRO A 199 16.64 6.62 -3.56
N TYR A 200 15.40 6.25 -3.86
CA TYR A 200 14.58 6.96 -4.84
C TYR A 200 14.21 8.39 -4.38
N ASN A 201 14.44 9.37 -5.25
CA ASN A 201 14.06 10.76 -5.01
C ASN A 201 13.36 11.37 -6.24
N PRO A 202 12.02 11.47 -6.24
CA PRO A 202 11.25 11.95 -7.39
C PRO A 202 11.51 13.42 -7.75
N LYS A 203 12.13 14.21 -6.85
CA LYS A 203 12.44 15.63 -7.08
C LYS A 203 13.70 15.84 -7.94
N VAL A 204 14.55 14.82 -8.08
CA VAL A 204 15.83 14.92 -8.81
C VAL A 204 16.05 13.80 -9.83
N MET A 205 15.28 12.70 -9.76
CA MET A 205 15.40 11.56 -10.69
C MET A 205 14.43 11.61 -11.87
N ARG A 206 13.40 12.47 -11.83
CA ARG A 206 12.47 12.66 -12.95
C ARG A 206 13.09 13.56 -14.04
N PRO A 207 12.85 13.28 -15.33
CA PRO A 207 13.28 14.13 -16.42
C PRO A 207 12.52 15.46 -16.44
N ALA A 208 13.04 16.44 -17.18
CA ALA A 208 12.30 17.68 -17.45
C ALA A 208 10.98 17.39 -18.20
N PRO A 209 9.88 18.11 -17.91
CA PRO A 209 8.62 17.94 -18.61
C PRO A 209 8.75 18.06 -20.14
N LEU A 210 7.95 17.30 -20.88
CA LEU A 210 7.86 17.41 -22.33
C LEU A 210 7.34 18.79 -22.77
N SER A 211 7.73 19.19 -23.99
CA SER A 211 7.21 20.40 -24.62
C SER A 211 5.73 20.23 -24.99
N LYS A 212 4.96 21.33 -25.00
CA LYS A 212 3.49 21.29 -25.19
C LYS A 212 3.04 20.80 -26.58
N ASP A 213 3.96 20.78 -27.54
CA ASP A 213 3.81 20.28 -28.90
C ASP A 213 4.16 18.78 -29.04
N THR A 214 4.79 18.16 -28.05
CA THR A 214 5.06 16.71 -28.06
C THR A 214 3.79 15.92 -27.78
N ARG A 215 3.31 15.13 -28.75
CA ARG A 215 2.19 14.18 -28.54
C ARG A 215 2.61 13.12 -27.53
N ALA A 216 1.95 13.09 -26.37
CA ALA A 216 2.23 12.15 -25.30
C ALA A 216 0.94 11.78 -24.54
N LEU A 217 1.00 10.70 -23.77
CA LEU A 217 -0.04 10.24 -22.87
C LEU A 217 0.56 10.00 -21.48
N LYS A 218 -0.11 10.46 -20.44
CA LYS A 218 0.27 10.21 -19.04
C LYS A 218 -0.73 9.26 -18.39
N ILE A 219 -0.23 8.10 -17.96
CA ILE A 219 -1.01 7.06 -17.29
C ILE A 219 -0.59 7.03 -15.81
N LEU A 220 -1.54 7.13 -14.90
CA LEU A 220 -1.33 6.91 -13.46
C LEU A 220 -1.92 5.56 -13.06
N SER A 221 -1.32 4.86 -12.08
CA SER A 221 -1.78 3.54 -11.62
C SER A 221 -1.64 3.39 -10.12
N TRP A 222 -2.65 2.86 -9.42
CA TRP A 222 -2.67 2.85 -7.95
C TRP A 222 -3.59 1.78 -7.34
N ASN A 223 -3.03 0.92 -6.47
CA ASN A 223 -3.81 0.14 -5.51
C ASN A 223 -4.34 1.06 -4.39
N VAL A 224 -5.65 1.28 -4.35
CA VAL A 224 -6.30 2.21 -3.42
C VAL A 224 -6.78 1.56 -2.12
N ASN A 225 -6.57 0.25 -1.95
CA ASN A 225 -6.96 -0.54 -0.76
C ASN A 225 -8.45 -0.38 -0.33
N GLY A 226 -9.31 0.08 -1.24
CA GLY A 226 -10.74 0.34 -1.02
C GLY A 226 -11.13 1.78 -1.31
N LEU A 227 -11.68 2.03 -2.51
CA LEU A 227 -11.97 3.36 -3.04
C LEU A 227 -12.90 4.19 -2.14
N ARG A 228 -13.86 3.55 -1.46
CA ARG A 228 -14.76 4.24 -0.50
C ARG A 228 -14.03 4.85 0.69
N ALA A 229 -12.92 4.25 1.13
CA ALA A 229 -12.12 4.78 2.24
C ALA A 229 -11.27 5.96 1.75
N LEU A 230 -10.66 5.81 0.57
CA LEU A 230 -9.88 6.86 -0.10
C LEU A 230 -10.71 8.14 -0.29
N VAL A 231 -11.89 8.04 -0.91
CA VAL A 231 -12.76 9.20 -1.24
C VAL A 231 -13.40 9.83 -0.01
N LYS A 232 -13.38 9.15 1.15
CA LYS A 232 -13.79 9.71 2.46
C LYS A 232 -12.61 10.19 3.32
N SER A 233 -11.38 10.08 2.83
CA SER A 233 -10.19 10.44 3.60
C SER A 233 -10.08 11.96 3.78
N ARG A 234 -9.96 12.42 5.03
CA ARG A 234 -9.73 13.84 5.32
C ARG A 234 -8.26 14.16 5.05
N GLY A 235 -8.00 15.13 4.16
CA GLY A 235 -6.65 15.55 3.79
C GLY A 235 -6.02 14.81 2.60
N PHE A 236 -6.83 14.13 1.78
CA PHE A 236 -6.43 13.72 0.43
C PHE A 236 -7.60 13.88 -0.53
N SER A 237 -7.42 14.62 -1.63
CA SER A 237 -8.37 14.67 -2.74
C SER A 237 -7.80 14.00 -3.99
N ILE A 238 -8.61 13.15 -4.62
CA ILE A 238 -8.29 12.60 -5.94
C ILE A 238 -8.28 13.70 -7.02
N HIS A 239 -9.03 14.79 -6.82
CA HIS A 239 -9.00 15.97 -7.69
C HIS A 239 -7.70 16.78 -7.53
N GLU A 240 -7.14 16.89 -6.32
CA GLU A 240 -5.82 17.51 -6.11
C GLU A 240 -4.73 16.69 -6.81
N LEU A 241 -4.80 15.35 -6.73
CA LEU A 241 -3.87 14.47 -7.46
C LEU A 241 -4.01 14.62 -8.98
N ALA A 242 -5.25 14.73 -9.50
CA ALA A 242 -5.51 14.96 -10.92
C ALA A 242 -5.04 16.35 -11.39
N GLN A 243 -5.19 17.40 -10.59
CA GLN A 243 -4.68 18.74 -10.88
C GLN A 243 -3.14 18.80 -10.82
N ARG A 244 -2.52 18.06 -9.88
CA ARG A 244 -1.07 18.05 -9.66
C ARG A 244 -0.31 17.28 -10.74
N GLU A 245 -0.77 16.08 -11.07
CA GLU A 245 -0.09 15.20 -12.01
C GLU A 245 -0.59 15.39 -13.45
N ASP A 246 -1.83 15.85 -13.66
CA ASP A 246 -2.48 16.05 -14.97
C ASP A 246 -2.37 14.81 -15.90
N PHE A 247 -2.90 13.67 -15.43
CA PHE A 247 -2.89 12.41 -16.18
C PHE A 247 -4.11 12.27 -17.10
N ASP A 248 -3.94 11.58 -18.22
CA ASP A 248 -5.02 11.29 -19.17
C ASP A 248 -5.82 10.05 -18.78
N VAL A 249 -5.15 9.08 -18.13
CA VAL A 249 -5.71 7.78 -17.74
C VAL A 249 -5.29 7.43 -16.31
N LEU A 250 -6.23 6.88 -15.54
CA LEU A 250 -6.03 6.37 -14.18
C LEU A 250 -6.46 4.90 -14.09
N CYS A 251 -5.52 4.03 -13.76
CA CYS A 251 -5.75 2.62 -13.46
C CYS A 251 -5.86 2.42 -11.94
N LEU A 252 -6.96 1.83 -11.48
CA LEU A 252 -7.19 1.54 -10.05
C LEU A 252 -7.19 0.04 -9.77
N GLN A 253 -6.58 -0.33 -8.64
CA GLN A 253 -6.59 -1.69 -8.09
C GLN A 253 -7.13 -1.70 -6.65
N GLU A 254 -7.65 -2.84 -6.20
CA GLU A 254 -8.42 -2.99 -4.95
C GLU A 254 -9.51 -1.91 -4.76
N THR A 255 -10.35 -1.70 -5.77
CA THR A 255 -11.47 -0.74 -5.62
C THR A 255 -12.42 -1.14 -4.49
N LYS A 256 -12.59 -2.46 -4.24
CA LYS A 256 -13.49 -3.08 -3.25
C LYS A 256 -14.95 -2.63 -3.37
N MET A 257 -15.34 -2.22 -4.58
CA MET A 257 -16.69 -1.78 -4.91
C MET A 257 -17.59 -2.99 -5.24
N GLN A 258 -18.90 -2.76 -5.21
CA GLN A 258 -19.90 -3.59 -5.89
C GLN A 258 -20.46 -2.77 -7.06
N GLU A 259 -21.04 -3.40 -8.08
CA GLU A 259 -21.53 -2.72 -9.30
C GLU A 259 -22.49 -1.56 -8.98
N LYS A 260 -23.46 -1.79 -8.07
CA LYS A 260 -24.39 -0.76 -7.57
C LYS A 260 -23.71 0.47 -6.94
N ASP A 261 -22.47 0.32 -6.48
CA ASP A 261 -21.69 1.39 -5.84
C ASP A 261 -20.82 2.13 -6.87
N VAL A 262 -20.43 1.45 -7.94
CA VAL A 262 -19.74 2.06 -9.10
C VAL A 262 -20.67 3.06 -9.78
N GLU A 263 -21.95 2.70 -9.97
CA GLU A 263 -22.95 3.56 -10.60
C GLU A 263 -23.12 4.90 -9.87
N VAL A 264 -22.96 4.93 -8.54
CA VAL A 264 -23.07 6.14 -7.71
C VAL A 264 -21.82 7.03 -7.79
N ILE A 265 -20.64 6.45 -8.03
CA ILE A 265 -19.36 7.18 -7.96
C ILE A 265 -18.79 7.56 -9.33
N LYS A 266 -19.10 6.81 -10.40
CA LYS A 266 -18.45 6.95 -11.72
C LYS A 266 -18.56 8.34 -12.34
N GLU A 267 -19.64 9.07 -12.06
CA GLU A 267 -19.90 10.42 -12.58
C GLU A 267 -19.28 11.53 -11.71
N SER A 268 -18.99 11.24 -10.44
CA SER A 268 -18.49 12.21 -9.46
C SER A 268 -17.01 12.04 -9.10
N LEU A 269 -16.39 10.91 -9.45
CA LEU A 269 -15.02 10.57 -9.04
C LEU A 269 -13.95 11.53 -9.57
N LEU A 270 -14.02 11.90 -10.86
CA LEU A 270 -13.08 12.80 -11.51
C LEU A 270 -13.73 13.54 -12.68
N GLU A 271 -13.83 14.87 -12.57
CA GLU A 271 -14.33 15.74 -13.63
C GLU A 271 -13.48 15.63 -14.92
N GLY A 272 -14.13 15.54 -16.08
CA GLY A 272 -13.48 15.41 -17.39
C GLY A 272 -13.10 13.99 -17.81
N TYR A 273 -13.13 13.00 -16.92
CA TYR A 273 -12.78 11.60 -17.24
C TYR A 273 -14.04 10.79 -17.60
N THR A 274 -14.67 11.16 -18.71
CA THR A 274 -15.99 10.66 -19.13
C THR A 274 -16.04 9.18 -19.51
N ASN A 275 -14.88 8.52 -19.67
CA ASN A 275 -14.80 7.10 -19.98
C ASN A 275 -14.32 6.35 -18.73
N SER A 276 -15.16 5.50 -18.12
CA SER A 276 -14.71 4.64 -17.03
C SER A 276 -15.24 3.21 -17.14
N PHE A 277 -14.37 2.25 -16.83
CA PHE A 277 -14.54 0.83 -17.07
C PHE A 277 -14.16 0.07 -15.82
N TRP A 278 -15.06 -0.77 -15.31
CA TRP A 278 -14.99 -1.32 -13.96
C TRP A 278 -15.28 -2.81 -13.98
N THR A 279 -14.58 -3.56 -13.12
CA THR A 279 -14.96 -4.93 -12.78
C THR A 279 -14.81 -5.14 -11.28
N CYS A 280 -15.74 -5.88 -10.69
CA CYS A 280 -15.88 -6.12 -9.26
C CYS A 280 -15.80 -7.62 -8.98
N SER A 281 -15.36 -8.04 -7.78
CA SER A 281 -15.43 -9.46 -7.43
C SER A 281 -16.89 -9.89 -7.17
N VAL A 282 -17.34 -10.86 -7.96
CA VAL A 282 -18.63 -11.54 -7.76
C VAL A 282 -18.50 -12.75 -6.83
N SER A 283 -17.31 -13.36 -6.76
CA SER A 283 -17.01 -14.46 -5.84
C SER A 283 -16.84 -14.01 -4.37
N LYS A 284 -16.53 -12.74 -4.11
CA LYS A 284 -16.43 -12.18 -2.76
C LYS A 284 -16.73 -10.67 -2.74
N LEU A 285 -17.88 -10.31 -2.16
CA LEU A 285 -18.29 -8.91 -2.01
C LEU A 285 -17.27 -8.09 -1.20
N GLY A 286 -16.96 -6.88 -1.67
CA GLY A 286 -16.02 -5.97 -0.99
C GLY A 286 -14.55 -6.39 -1.05
N TYR A 287 -14.19 -7.24 -2.01
CA TYR A 287 -12.82 -7.72 -2.24
C TYR A 287 -12.35 -7.41 -3.66
N SER A 288 -11.04 -7.27 -3.86
CA SER A 288 -10.44 -7.08 -5.19
C SER A 288 -11.08 -5.88 -5.92
N GLY A 289 -11.36 -6.00 -7.21
CA GLY A 289 -11.96 -4.98 -8.05
C GLY A 289 -10.91 -4.07 -8.69
N THR A 290 -11.07 -3.80 -9.98
CA THR A 290 -10.17 -2.98 -10.78
C THR A 290 -10.93 -2.05 -11.71
N ALA A 291 -10.32 -0.91 -12.06
CA ALA A 291 -10.93 0.05 -12.99
C ALA A 291 -9.90 0.76 -13.87
N ILE A 292 -10.35 1.27 -15.01
CA ILE A 292 -9.65 2.25 -15.84
C ILE A 292 -10.58 3.45 -16.06
N ILE A 293 -10.11 4.65 -15.75
CA ILE A 293 -10.82 5.93 -15.84
C ILE A 293 -10.01 6.85 -16.76
N SER A 294 -10.62 7.45 -17.78
CA SER A 294 -9.89 8.04 -18.90
C SER A 294 -10.59 9.25 -19.53
N ARG A 295 -9.80 10.29 -19.83
CA ARG A 295 -10.20 11.41 -20.71
C ARG A 295 -10.29 10.94 -22.17
N VAL A 296 -9.39 10.05 -22.58
CA VAL A 296 -9.32 9.50 -23.94
C VAL A 296 -10.30 8.34 -24.08
N LYS A 297 -11.13 8.35 -25.13
CA LYS A 297 -12.06 7.26 -25.44
C LYS A 297 -11.31 6.08 -26.07
N PRO A 298 -11.39 4.86 -25.51
CA PRO A 298 -10.81 3.67 -26.14
C PRO A 298 -11.68 3.14 -27.30
N LEU A 299 -11.06 2.35 -28.17
CA LEU A 299 -11.66 1.64 -29.29
C LEU A 299 -12.46 0.40 -28.86
N SER A 300 -11.92 -0.36 -27.91
CA SER A 300 -12.52 -1.59 -27.37
C SER A 300 -12.19 -1.77 -25.89
N ILE A 301 -13.00 -2.55 -25.18
CA ILE A 301 -12.83 -2.89 -23.76
C ILE A 301 -13.08 -4.40 -23.58
N LYS A 302 -12.28 -5.04 -22.73
CA LYS A 302 -12.45 -6.43 -22.29
C LYS A 302 -12.26 -6.52 -20.77
N TYR A 303 -12.97 -7.44 -20.14
CA TYR A 303 -12.87 -7.72 -18.71
C TYR A 303 -12.35 -9.14 -18.51
N GLY A 304 -11.41 -9.33 -17.59
CA GLY A 304 -10.80 -10.63 -17.34
C GLY A 304 -9.89 -11.15 -18.47
N LEU A 305 -9.51 -12.42 -18.33
CA LEU A 305 -8.63 -13.17 -19.25
C LEU A 305 -9.42 -14.03 -20.25
N GLY A 306 -10.73 -14.20 -20.05
CA GLY A 306 -11.54 -15.20 -20.78
C GLY A 306 -11.46 -16.60 -20.17
N VAL A 307 -11.08 -16.69 -18.88
CA VAL A 307 -10.93 -17.93 -18.12
C VAL A 307 -11.88 -17.85 -16.91
N PRO A 308 -13.01 -18.58 -16.90
CA PRO A 308 -14.07 -18.39 -15.92
C PRO A 308 -13.60 -18.40 -14.45
N ASP A 309 -12.72 -19.33 -14.09
CA ASP A 309 -12.20 -19.48 -12.72
C ASP A 309 -11.27 -18.34 -12.28
N HIS A 310 -10.74 -17.55 -13.23
CA HIS A 310 -9.88 -16.39 -12.97
C HIS A 310 -10.70 -15.08 -12.92
N ASP A 311 -11.80 -15.01 -13.67
CA ASP A 311 -12.50 -13.76 -13.94
C ASP A 311 -13.54 -13.37 -12.86
N THR A 312 -13.93 -14.31 -11.96
CA THR A 312 -14.86 -14.03 -10.85
C THR A 312 -14.33 -13.06 -9.79
N GLU A 313 -13.01 -12.85 -9.71
CA GLU A 313 -12.39 -11.96 -8.73
C GLU A 313 -12.26 -10.51 -9.22
N GLY A 314 -12.71 -10.16 -10.43
CA GLY A 314 -12.73 -8.76 -10.91
C GLY A 314 -11.34 -8.11 -10.91
N ARG A 315 -10.36 -8.79 -11.51
CA ARG A 315 -8.93 -8.48 -11.38
C ARG A 315 -8.30 -7.75 -12.55
N ILE A 316 -8.91 -7.75 -13.72
CA ILE A 316 -8.32 -7.21 -14.96
C ILE A 316 -9.37 -6.42 -15.74
N VAL A 317 -9.01 -5.20 -16.14
CA VAL A 317 -9.67 -4.46 -17.24
C VAL A 317 -8.63 -4.20 -18.32
N THR A 318 -8.97 -4.54 -19.55
CA THR A 318 -8.18 -4.25 -20.75
C THR A 318 -8.92 -3.22 -21.59
N VAL A 319 -8.26 -2.13 -21.95
CA VAL A 319 -8.77 -1.16 -22.95
C VAL A 319 -7.82 -1.06 -24.14
N GLU A 320 -8.37 -0.79 -25.31
CA GLU A 320 -7.62 -0.62 -26.55
C GLU A 320 -7.61 0.85 -26.97
N PHE A 321 -6.42 1.41 -27.19
CA PHE A 321 -6.24 2.69 -27.86
C PHE A 321 -5.71 2.47 -29.29
N ASP A 322 -5.55 3.55 -30.07
CA ASP A 322 -5.05 3.45 -31.45
C ASP A 322 -3.68 2.76 -31.52
N ASP A 323 -2.74 3.20 -30.68
CA ASP A 323 -1.32 2.81 -30.73
C ASP A 323 -0.93 1.62 -29.82
N PHE A 324 -1.78 1.19 -28.87
CA PHE A 324 -1.47 0.17 -27.86
C PHE A 324 -2.70 -0.37 -27.09
N TYR A 325 -2.56 -1.51 -26.39
CA TYR A 325 -3.48 -1.98 -25.35
C TYR A 325 -2.99 -1.59 -23.95
N LEU A 326 -3.90 -1.15 -23.08
CA LEU A 326 -3.65 -0.90 -21.65
C LEU A 326 -4.42 -1.91 -20.79
N LEU A 327 -3.70 -2.61 -19.92
CA LEU A 327 -4.25 -3.54 -18.94
C LEU A 327 -3.99 -2.97 -17.54
N THR A 328 -5.05 -2.79 -16.75
CA THR A 328 -4.91 -2.72 -15.28
C THR A 328 -5.04 -4.13 -14.73
N ALA A 329 -4.17 -4.53 -13.80
CA ALA A 329 -4.24 -5.82 -13.15
C ALA A 329 -4.03 -5.70 -11.63
N TYR A 330 -4.88 -6.39 -10.87
CA TYR A 330 -4.66 -6.71 -9.47
C TYR A 330 -4.38 -8.21 -9.36
N VAL A 331 -3.09 -8.58 -9.34
CA VAL A 331 -2.65 -9.97 -9.38
C VAL A 331 -2.89 -10.68 -8.04
N PRO A 332 -3.27 -11.97 -8.01
CA PRO A 332 -3.46 -12.71 -6.76
C PRO A 332 -2.22 -12.70 -5.86
N ASN A 333 -2.39 -12.19 -4.64
CA ASN A 333 -1.44 -12.44 -3.55
C ASN A 333 -1.47 -13.92 -3.14
N SER A 334 -0.31 -14.53 -2.89
CA SER A 334 -0.20 -15.94 -2.49
C SER A 334 -0.81 -16.27 -1.11
N GLY A 335 -1.09 -15.25 -0.29
CA GLY A 335 -1.89 -15.33 0.94
C GLY A 335 -1.18 -15.90 2.16
N ASP A 336 -1.85 -15.83 3.31
CA ASP A 336 -1.34 -16.33 4.60
C ASP A 336 -0.98 -17.82 4.52
N GLY A 337 0.30 -18.14 4.76
CA GLY A 337 0.82 -19.50 4.63
C GLY A 337 0.97 -19.99 3.19
N LEU A 338 1.05 -19.07 2.22
CA LEU A 338 1.29 -19.35 0.78
C LEU A 338 0.20 -20.22 0.12
N LYS A 339 -1.02 -20.21 0.66
CA LYS A 339 -2.15 -21.07 0.24
C LYS A 339 -2.56 -20.93 -1.23
N ARG A 340 -2.32 -19.77 -1.87
CA ARG A 340 -2.59 -19.52 -3.29
C ARG A 340 -1.33 -19.58 -4.16
N LEU A 341 -0.15 -19.89 -3.61
CA LEU A 341 1.12 -19.84 -4.33
C LEU A 341 1.14 -20.73 -5.57
N THR A 342 0.64 -21.97 -5.48
CA THR A 342 0.55 -22.89 -6.62
C THR A 342 -0.28 -22.25 -7.74
N TYR A 343 -1.55 -21.95 -7.48
CA TYR A 343 -2.47 -21.26 -8.39
C TYR A 343 -1.85 -20.00 -9.02
N ARG A 344 -1.16 -19.18 -8.21
CA ARG A 344 -0.48 -17.97 -8.67
C ARG A 344 0.58 -18.27 -9.75
N VAL A 345 1.45 -19.25 -9.54
CA VAL A 345 2.60 -19.51 -10.42
C VAL A 345 2.37 -20.58 -11.50
N THR A 346 1.40 -21.48 -11.33
CA THR A 346 1.09 -22.54 -12.30
C THR A 346 -0.09 -22.23 -13.21
N GLU A 347 -0.98 -21.32 -12.82
CA GLU A 347 -2.18 -20.98 -13.59
C GLU A 347 -2.22 -19.49 -13.92
N TRP A 348 -2.29 -18.61 -12.91
CA TRP A 348 -2.55 -17.18 -13.12
C TRP A 348 -1.46 -16.47 -13.92
N ASP A 349 -0.20 -16.50 -13.47
CA ASP A 349 0.90 -15.80 -14.16
C ASP A 349 1.13 -16.32 -15.59
N PRO A 350 1.10 -17.66 -15.85
CA PRO A 350 1.06 -18.18 -17.22
C PRO A 350 -0.09 -17.65 -18.07
N CYS A 351 -1.33 -17.66 -17.55
CA CYS A 351 -2.51 -17.16 -18.28
C CYS A 351 -2.41 -15.67 -18.61
N LEU A 352 -2.04 -14.82 -17.64
CA LEU A 352 -1.84 -13.38 -17.86
C LEU A 352 -0.71 -13.10 -18.87
N GLY A 353 0.45 -13.76 -18.69
CA GLY A 353 1.58 -13.61 -19.62
C GLY A 353 1.25 -14.05 -21.04
N ASN A 354 0.44 -15.11 -21.21
CA ASN A 354 0.03 -15.59 -22.52
C ASN A 354 -1.04 -14.69 -23.17
N TYR A 355 -2.01 -14.19 -22.38
CA TYR A 355 -3.02 -13.22 -22.83
C TYR A 355 -2.37 -11.94 -23.39
N MET A 356 -1.35 -11.41 -22.72
CA MET A 356 -0.60 -10.25 -23.23
C MET A 356 0.12 -10.56 -24.56
N LYS A 357 0.72 -11.75 -24.72
CA LYS A 357 1.39 -12.15 -25.97
C LYS A 357 0.42 -12.47 -27.12
N GLU A 358 -0.87 -12.69 -26.85
CA GLU A 358 -1.90 -12.69 -27.89
C GLU A 358 -2.29 -11.27 -28.32
N LEU A 359 -2.47 -10.34 -27.37
CA LEU A 359 -2.73 -8.93 -27.68
C LEU A 359 -1.57 -8.26 -28.46
N GLU A 360 -0.32 -8.61 -28.12
CA GLU A 360 0.88 -8.09 -28.77
C GLU A 360 0.98 -8.43 -30.27
N LYS A 361 0.23 -9.43 -30.75
CA LYS A 361 0.16 -9.76 -32.19
C LYS A 361 -0.53 -8.69 -33.03
N SER A 362 -1.36 -7.83 -32.44
CA SER A 362 -2.02 -6.72 -33.14
C SER A 362 -1.49 -5.34 -32.72
N LYS A 363 -1.24 -5.10 -31.43
CA LYS A 363 -0.70 -3.82 -30.92
C LYS A 363 0.19 -4.03 -29.70
N PRO A 364 1.21 -3.18 -29.47
CA PRO A 364 1.99 -3.16 -28.23
C PRO A 364 1.11 -3.14 -26.97
N VAL A 365 1.63 -3.69 -25.87
CA VAL A 365 0.90 -3.87 -24.61
C VAL A 365 1.57 -3.07 -23.49
N ILE A 366 0.75 -2.44 -22.65
CA ILE A 366 1.13 -1.86 -21.36
C ILE A 366 0.32 -2.57 -20.28
N LEU A 367 1.00 -3.28 -19.38
CA LEU A 367 0.43 -3.83 -18.15
C LEU A 367 0.80 -2.93 -16.98
N THR A 368 -0.18 -2.58 -16.14
CA THR A 368 0.04 -1.79 -14.94
C THR A 368 -0.78 -2.25 -13.75
N GLY A 369 -0.27 -1.93 -12.55
CA GLY A 369 -0.93 -2.17 -11.27
C GLY A 369 -0.11 -3.06 -10.34
N ASP A 370 -0.73 -3.46 -9.23
CA ASP A 370 -0.16 -4.34 -8.22
C ASP A 370 -0.04 -5.78 -8.75
N LEU A 371 1.19 -6.16 -9.10
CA LEU A 371 1.57 -7.49 -9.57
C LEU A 371 1.90 -8.45 -8.41
N ASN A 372 1.73 -8.03 -7.15
CA ASN A 372 1.94 -8.82 -5.94
C ASN A 372 3.25 -9.64 -5.99
N CYS A 373 4.36 -8.99 -6.39
CA CYS A 373 5.70 -9.55 -6.40
C CYS A 373 6.75 -8.42 -6.39
N ALA A 374 7.73 -8.47 -5.49
CA ALA A 374 8.96 -7.70 -5.58
C ALA A 374 10.01 -8.56 -6.33
N HIS A 375 10.34 -8.21 -7.56
CA HIS A 375 11.07 -9.12 -8.46
C HIS A 375 12.52 -9.38 -8.01
N GLN A 376 13.25 -8.34 -7.61
CA GLN A 376 14.68 -8.41 -7.27
C GLN A 376 14.92 -8.03 -5.80
N GLU A 377 16.13 -8.29 -5.28
CA GLU A 377 16.44 -7.99 -3.87
C GLU A 377 16.45 -6.49 -3.57
N ILE A 378 16.68 -5.65 -4.59
CA ILE A 378 16.57 -4.18 -4.54
C ILE A 378 15.12 -3.70 -4.37
N ASP A 379 14.13 -4.51 -4.77
CA ASP A 379 12.69 -4.17 -4.74
C ASP A 379 12.06 -4.36 -3.34
N ILE A 380 12.83 -4.72 -2.31
CA ILE A 380 12.31 -4.99 -0.96
C ILE A 380 13.32 -4.59 0.13
N HIS A 381 12.86 -3.99 1.24
CA HIS A 381 13.75 -3.55 2.33
C HIS A 381 14.49 -4.69 3.06
N ASP A 382 13.93 -5.90 3.14
CA ASP A 382 14.54 -7.04 3.84
C ASP A 382 14.34 -8.34 3.04
N PRO A 383 15.16 -8.58 1.99
CA PRO A 383 14.99 -9.74 1.11
C PRO A 383 15.25 -11.05 1.85
N ALA A 384 16.24 -11.09 2.74
CA ALA A 384 16.58 -12.28 3.52
C ALA A 384 15.47 -12.66 4.52
N GLY A 385 14.89 -11.67 5.22
CA GLY A 385 13.80 -11.90 6.16
C GLY A 385 12.46 -12.27 5.51
N ASN A 386 12.25 -11.88 4.25
CA ASN A 386 11.00 -12.10 3.51
C ASN A 386 11.06 -13.18 2.43
N SER A 387 12.13 -13.97 2.35
CA SER A 387 12.30 -15.03 1.32
C SER A 387 11.30 -16.20 1.41
N ARG A 388 10.30 -16.12 2.29
CA ARG A 388 9.14 -17.02 2.45
C ARG A 388 7.81 -16.28 2.61
N SER A 389 7.82 -14.96 2.47
CA SER A 389 6.62 -14.11 2.50
C SER A 389 5.96 -14.09 1.12
N ALA A 390 4.63 -14.04 1.07
CA ALA A 390 3.91 -13.77 -0.18
C ALA A 390 4.39 -12.44 -0.78
N GLY A 391 4.59 -12.42 -2.10
CA GLY A 391 5.21 -11.33 -2.83
C GLY A 391 6.74 -11.36 -2.91
N PHE A 392 7.44 -12.29 -2.22
CA PHE A 392 8.90 -12.44 -2.32
C PHE A 392 9.40 -13.89 -2.23
N THR A 393 8.53 -14.87 -2.50
CA THR A 393 8.98 -16.27 -2.66
C THR A 393 9.86 -16.44 -3.89
N LYS A 394 10.69 -17.49 -3.93
CA LYS A 394 11.50 -17.80 -5.12
C LYS A 394 10.62 -18.17 -6.31
N GLU A 395 9.48 -18.78 -6.00
CA GLU A 395 8.45 -19.26 -6.90
C GLU A 395 7.74 -18.08 -7.59
N GLU A 396 7.26 -17.08 -6.84
CA GLU A 396 6.69 -15.84 -7.41
C GLU A 396 7.71 -15.09 -8.27
N ARG A 397 8.94 -14.91 -7.77
CA ARG A 397 10.00 -14.17 -8.49
C ARG A 397 10.40 -14.87 -9.78
N LYS A 398 10.56 -16.21 -9.76
CA LYS A 398 10.82 -17.00 -10.97
C LYS A 398 9.62 -16.98 -11.93
N SER A 399 8.39 -16.99 -11.41
CA SER A 399 7.18 -16.87 -12.22
C SER A 399 7.11 -15.51 -12.93
N PHE A 400 7.40 -14.42 -12.23
CA PHE A 400 7.46 -13.06 -12.78
C PHE A 400 8.46 -12.95 -13.93
N GLU A 401 9.70 -13.44 -13.72
CA GLU A 401 10.72 -13.52 -14.76
C GLU A 401 10.24 -14.35 -15.95
N THR A 402 9.79 -15.59 -15.72
CA THR A 402 9.39 -16.55 -16.78
C THR A 402 8.17 -16.08 -17.58
N ASN A 403 7.20 -15.44 -16.92
CA ASN A 403 5.91 -15.11 -17.52
C ASN A 403 5.78 -13.69 -18.06
N PHE A 404 6.67 -12.77 -17.65
CA PHE A 404 6.66 -11.39 -18.12
C PHE A 404 7.99 -11.00 -18.78
N LEU A 405 9.08 -10.93 -18.03
CA LEU A 405 10.34 -10.36 -18.54
C LEU A 405 10.99 -11.22 -19.64
N SER A 406 11.14 -12.52 -19.38
CA SER A 406 11.60 -13.52 -20.37
C SER A 406 10.63 -13.70 -21.56
N LYS A 407 9.42 -13.11 -21.54
CA LYS A 407 8.52 -13.03 -22.71
C LYS A 407 8.69 -11.74 -23.53
N GLY A 408 9.62 -10.85 -23.15
CA GLY A 408 9.92 -9.59 -23.86
C GLY A 408 9.16 -8.37 -23.36
N PHE A 409 8.63 -8.41 -22.12
CA PHE A 409 8.06 -7.24 -21.45
C PHE A 409 9.12 -6.55 -20.57
N VAL A 410 9.13 -5.23 -20.60
CA VAL A 410 10.14 -4.37 -19.98
C VAL A 410 9.59 -3.73 -18.71
N ASP A 411 10.26 -3.95 -17.58
CA ASP A 411 10.06 -3.16 -16.36
C ASP A 411 10.59 -1.74 -16.57
N THR A 412 9.69 -0.80 -16.86
CA THR A 412 10.05 0.58 -17.25
C THR A 412 10.77 1.34 -16.15
N PHE A 413 10.37 1.16 -14.88
CA PHE A 413 11.04 1.77 -13.75
C PHE A 413 12.46 1.23 -13.62
N ARG A 414 12.63 -0.11 -13.69
CA ARG A 414 13.98 -0.72 -13.58
C ARG A 414 14.87 -0.43 -14.80
N LYS A 415 14.30 -0.19 -16.00
CA LYS A 415 15.05 0.25 -17.20
C LYS A 415 15.56 1.69 -17.08
N GLN A 416 14.79 2.60 -16.48
CA GLN A 416 15.22 4.00 -16.26
C GLN A 416 16.03 4.20 -14.97
N HIS A 417 15.86 3.33 -13.98
CA HIS A 417 16.41 3.47 -12.63
C HIS A 417 17.04 2.14 -12.14
N PRO A 418 18.06 1.59 -12.81
CA PRO A 418 18.61 0.25 -12.55
C PRO A 418 19.03 0.06 -11.09
N ASP A 419 19.86 0.96 -10.55
CA ASP A 419 20.47 0.84 -9.22
C ASP A 419 19.66 1.53 -8.11
N VAL A 420 18.39 1.88 -8.36
CA VAL A 420 17.60 2.69 -7.43
C VAL A 420 16.67 1.84 -6.56
N VAL A 421 16.80 2.02 -5.24
CA VAL A 421 15.88 1.51 -4.22
C VAL A 421 14.65 2.43 -4.16
N GLY A 422 13.62 2.07 -4.94
CA GLY A 422 12.29 2.66 -4.91
C GLY A 422 11.24 1.63 -4.49
N TYR A 423 10.30 2.03 -3.65
CA TYR A 423 9.21 1.18 -3.16
C TYR A 423 7.86 1.80 -3.51
N SER A 424 6.85 0.96 -3.73
CA SER A 424 5.47 1.36 -4.00
C SER A 424 4.53 1.03 -2.83
N TYR A 425 4.86 0.02 -2.00
CA TYR A 425 4.05 -0.50 -0.90
C TYR A 425 4.77 -0.40 0.46
N TRP A 426 4.04 0.02 1.49
CA TRP A 426 4.47 -0.02 2.89
C TRP A 426 3.29 -0.37 3.82
N GLY A 427 3.12 -1.65 4.14
CA GLY A 427 2.05 -2.11 5.03
C GLY A 427 1.99 -1.36 6.38
N TYR A 428 0.78 -1.05 6.84
CA TYR A 428 0.53 -0.18 8.01
C TYR A 428 1.19 -0.62 9.33
N ARG A 429 1.51 -1.92 9.50
CA ARG A 429 2.12 -2.45 10.72
C ARG A 429 3.48 -1.79 10.96
N HIS A 430 3.76 -1.41 12.20
CA HIS A 430 5.03 -0.79 12.62
C HIS A 430 5.43 0.51 11.88
N ASN A 431 4.47 1.22 11.27
CA ASN A 431 4.71 2.48 10.53
C ASN A 431 5.80 2.34 9.44
N CYS A 432 5.71 1.30 8.59
CA CYS A 432 6.72 1.04 7.56
C CYS A 432 6.99 2.23 6.63
N ARG A 433 5.97 3.01 6.22
CA ARG A 433 6.17 4.18 5.35
C ARG A 433 7.04 5.27 6.01
N LYS A 434 6.80 5.59 7.29
CA LYS A 434 7.63 6.54 8.07
C LYS A 434 9.09 6.09 8.27
N THR A 435 9.37 4.81 8.07
CA THR A 435 10.71 4.21 8.20
C THR A 435 11.25 3.70 6.87
N ASN A 436 10.59 4.03 5.75
CA ASN A 436 10.85 3.56 4.39
C ASN A 436 11.04 2.03 4.23
N ARG A 437 10.43 1.22 5.10
CA ARG A 437 10.57 -0.25 5.08
C ARG A 437 9.58 -0.88 4.08
N GLY A 438 9.79 -0.57 2.80
CA GLY A 438 8.85 -0.85 1.72
C GLY A 438 9.20 -2.04 0.82
N TRP A 439 8.33 -2.22 -0.17
CA TRP A 439 8.39 -3.20 -1.26
C TRP A 439 7.97 -2.50 -2.55
N ARG A 440 8.46 -2.92 -3.72
CA ARG A 440 7.90 -2.53 -5.03
C ARG A 440 7.04 -3.68 -5.55
N LEU A 441 5.73 -3.52 -5.46
CA LEU A 441 4.72 -4.50 -5.88
C LEU A 441 3.95 -4.04 -7.12
N ASP A 442 3.94 -2.73 -7.36
CA ASP A 442 3.25 -2.06 -8.46
C ASP A 442 4.23 -1.79 -9.61
N TYR A 443 3.78 -1.98 -10.86
CA TYR A 443 4.64 -1.88 -12.03
C TYR A 443 3.97 -1.15 -13.20
N PHE A 444 4.81 -0.72 -14.15
CA PHE A 444 4.46 -0.55 -15.57
C PHE A 444 5.38 -1.47 -16.38
N LEU A 445 4.84 -2.58 -16.88
CA LEU A 445 5.52 -3.49 -17.80
C LEU A 445 5.03 -3.22 -19.23
N VAL A 446 5.94 -3.03 -20.19
CA VAL A 446 5.59 -2.65 -21.56
C VAL A 446 6.24 -3.55 -22.60
N SER A 447 5.64 -3.72 -23.79
CA SER A 447 6.30 -4.34 -24.93
C SER A 447 7.61 -3.60 -25.27
N GLU A 448 8.72 -4.32 -25.51
CA GLU A 448 10.01 -3.71 -25.87
C GLU A 448 9.90 -2.73 -27.07
N SER A 449 9.01 -3.02 -28.03
CA SER A 449 8.71 -2.19 -29.19
C SER A 449 8.24 -0.75 -28.87
N ILE A 450 7.85 -0.47 -27.63
CA ILE A 450 7.48 0.87 -27.15
C ILE A 450 8.31 1.34 -25.95
N ALA A 451 9.27 0.56 -25.48
CA ALA A 451 10.07 0.89 -24.29
C ALA A 451 10.91 2.17 -24.49
N GLU A 452 11.43 2.41 -25.70
CA GLU A 452 12.15 3.65 -26.05
C GLU A 452 11.22 4.88 -26.21
N ARG A 453 9.89 4.68 -26.28
CA ARG A 453 8.91 5.78 -26.26
C ARG A 453 8.56 6.22 -24.83
N ILE A 454 9.00 5.51 -23.80
CA ILE A 454 8.78 5.88 -22.40
C ILE A 454 9.70 7.05 -22.03
N HIS A 455 9.10 8.18 -21.70
CA HIS A 455 9.82 9.37 -21.25
C HIS A 455 10.15 9.32 -19.76
N ASP A 456 9.19 8.92 -18.92
CA ASP A 456 9.26 8.96 -17.46
C ASP A 456 8.47 7.78 -16.89
N SER A 457 9.02 7.06 -15.92
CA SER A 457 8.36 5.96 -15.18
C SER A 457 8.70 6.09 -13.69
N TYR A 458 7.75 6.61 -12.93
CA TYR A 458 8.00 7.22 -11.62
C TYR A 458 7.03 6.74 -10.54
N ILE A 459 7.41 6.95 -9.27
CA ILE A 459 6.60 6.63 -8.09
C ILE A 459 6.28 7.93 -7.35
N LEU A 460 5.10 8.02 -6.73
CA LEU A 460 4.67 9.15 -5.90
C LEU A 460 4.62 8.75 -4.40
N PRO A 461 5.78 8.53 -3.75
CA PRO A 461 5.88 8.00 -2.39
C PRO A 461 5.31 8.94 -1.30
N ASP A 462 5.10 10.20 -1.66
CA ASP A 462 4.46 11.24 -0.84
C ASP A 462 2.93 11.03 -0.71
N VAL A 463 2.29 10.43 -1.71
CA VAL A 463 0.84 10.19 -1.71
C VAL A 463 0.53 8.98 -0.83
N SER A 464 0.15 9.25 0.43
CA SER A 464 0.03 8.25 1.49
C SER A 464 -1.40 7.91 1.92
N ALA A 465 -2.39 8.10 1.04
CA ALA A 465 -3.80 7.79 1.32
C ALA A 465 -4.16 6.29 1.15
N SER A 466 -3.20 5.48 0.72
CA SER A 466 -3.19 4.01 0.70
C SER A 466 -1.84 3.52 1.26
N ASP A 467 -1.72 2.25 1.62
CA ASP A 467 -0.42 1.63 1.91
C ASP A 467 0.42 1.45 0.64
N HIS A 468 -0.21 1.44 -0.54
CA HIS A 468 0.44 1.66 -1.83
C HIS A 468 0.51 3.16 -2.21
N SER A 469 1.48 3.54 -3.03
CA SER A 469 1.57 4.84 -3.71
C SER A 469 1.20 4.72 -5.19
N PRO A 470 0.72 5.80 -5.82
CA PRO A 470 0.57 5.82 -7.26
C PRO A 470 1.92 5.71 -7.97
N LEU A 471 1.91 5.03 -9.13
CA LEU A 471 2.94 5.10 -10.15
C LEU A 471 2.45 5.97 -11.30
N GLY A 472 3.38 6.60 -12.02
CA GLY A 472 3.10 7.32 -13.26
C GLY A 472 3.99 6.88 -14.41
N LEU A 473 3.44 6.87 -15.62
CA LEU A 473 4.13 6.58 -16.87
C LEU A 473 3.81 7.69 -17.88
N ILE A 474 4.84 8.26 -18.52
CA ILE A 474 4.68 9.18 -19.66
C ILE A 474 5.16 8.48 -20.93
N LEU A 475 4.23 8.18 -21.82
CA LEU A 475 4.47 7.58 -23.14
C LEU A 475 4.45 8.68 -24.21
N LYS A 476 5.48 8.77 -25.04
CA LYS A 476 5.41 9.53 -26.31
C LYS A 476 4.59 8.72 -27.31
N LEU A 477 3.60 9.35 -27.94
CA LEU A 477 2.68 8.71 -28.87
C LEU A 477 3.18 8.84 -30.32
#